data_AF-A0A925PAX0-F1
#
_entry.id   AF-A0A925PAX0-F1
#
_cell.length_a   1.000
_cell.length_b   1.000
_cell.length_c   1.000
_cell.angle_alpha   90.00
_cell.angle_beta   90.00
_cell.angle_gamma   90.00
#
_symmetry.space_group_name_H-M   'P 1'
#
loop_
_entity.id
_entity.type
_entity.pdbx_description
1 polymer ?
#
loop_
_entity_poly.entity_id
_entity_poly.type
_entity_poly.pdbx_seq_one_letter_code
_entity_poly.pdbx_strand_id
1 'polypeptide(L)'
;MTSLPTSPRVRSPLPAALARPGLVSFWDFQEPAGTPRIAQGPHAYALLERDGPVELIADGVFGPGSARFGDGPWLCAPRADCPALNLHGPAAQMTVVAWIKRDPTPPDLAWSCQAVAGMWNEHGRRQYCLFL
;
A
#
# COMPACT_ATOMS: atom_id res chain seq x y z
N MET A 1 -6.34 33.12 15.20
CA MET A 1 -6.06 31.74 14.78
C MET A 1 -5.94 31.74 13.28
N THR A 2 -4.71 31.77 12.77
CA THR A 2 -4.42 31.91 11.34
C THR A 2 -4.22 30.50 10.78
N SER A 3 -5.14 30.02 9.95
CA SER A 3 -4.94 28.75 9.25
C SER A 3 -3.76 28.90 8.28
N LEU A 4 -2.80 27.98 8.36
CA LEU A 4 -1.71 27.92 7.38
C LEU A 4 -2.31 27.54 6.02
N PRO A 5 -1.86 28.17 4.92
CA PRO A 5 -2.29 27.79 3.59
C PRO A 5 -1.84 26.35 3.29
N THR A 6 -2.82 25.48 3.03
CA THR A 6 -2.56 24.11 2.54
C THR A 6 -1.86 24.23 1.19
N SER A 7 -0.56 23.95 1.15
CA SER A 7 0.20 23.89 -0.10
C SER A 7 -0.54 22.98 -1.10
N PRO A 8 -0.74 23.39 -2.37
CA PRO A 8 -1.41 22.56 -3.35
C PRO A 8 -0.61 21.26 -3.50
N ARG A 9 -1.21 20.14 -3.07
CA ARG A 9 -0.59 18.81 -3.20
C ARG A 9 -0.42 18.50 -4.68
N VAL A 10 0.80 18.23 -5.10
CA VAL A 10 1.10 17.79 -6.46
C VAL A 10 0.48 16.40 -6.65
N ARG A 11 -0.61 16.33 -7.42
CA ARG A 11 -1.16 15.05 -7.89
C ARG A 11 -0.19 14.46 -8.89
N SER A 12 0.13 13.18 -8.74
CA SER A 12 0.98 12.48 -9.70
C SER A 12 0.11 11.83 -10.77
N PRO A 13 0.44 11.92 -12.07
CA PRO A 13 -0.36 11.31 -13.11
C PRO A 13 -0.24 9.79 -13.05
N LEU A 14 -1.36 9.12 -12.79
CA LEU A 14 -1.51 7.65 -12.84
C LEU A 14 -0.90 7.03 -14.12
N PRO A 15 -1.06 7.61 -15.33
CA PRO A 15 -0.43 7.06 -16.54
C PRO A 15 1.10 6.95 -16.45
N ALA A 16 1.78 7.90 -15.80
CA ALA A 16 3.24 7.86 -15.66
C ALA A 16 3.69 6.77 -14.69
N ALA A 17 2.91 6.52 -13.63
CA ALA A 17 3.17 5.41 -12.71
C ALA A 17 3.03 4.05 -13.41
N LEU A 18 1.98 3.88 -14.22
CA LEU A 18 1.72 2.64 -14.96
C LEU A 18 2.72 2.37 -16.09
N ALA A 19 3.31 3.42 -16.67
CA ALA A 19 4.30 3.29 -17.74
C ALA A 19 5.71 2.89 -17.27
N ARG A 20 5.92 2.70 -15.96
CA ARG A 20 7.25 2.41 -15.40
C ARG A 20 7.76 1.03 -15.86
N PRO A 21 8.95 0.96 -16.49
CA PRO A 21 9.55 -0.32 -16.82
C PRO A 21 9.80 -1.16 -15.56
N GLY A 22 9.43 -2.44 -15.61
CA GLY A 22 9.56 -3.37 -14.48
C GLY A 22 8.45 -3.27 -13.43
N LEU A 23 7.37 -2.50 -13.67
CA LEU A 23 6.19 -2.51 -12.81
C LEU A 23 5.54 -3.90 -12.81
N VAL A 24 5.37 -4.50 -11.62
CA VAL A 24 4.65 -5.78 -11.46
C VAL A 24 3.17 -5.54 -11.22
N SER A 25 2.85 -4.73 -10.20
CA SER A 25 1.48 -4.39 -9.78
C SER A 25 1.47 -3.01 -9.14
N PHE A 26 0.36 -2.29 -9.28
CA PHE A 26 0.15 -0.95 -8.72
C PHE A 26 -1.24 -0.83 -8.11
N TRP A 27 -1.35 -0.44 -6.83
CA TRP A 27 -2.64 -0.17 -6.19
C TRP A 27 -2.79 1.32 -5.95
N ASP A 28 -3.84 1.92 -6.49
CA ASP A 28 -4.20 3.32 -6.27
C ASP A 28 -5.30 3.50 -5.22
N PHE A 29 -5.96 2.41 -4.79
CA PHE A 29 -6.96 2.37 -3.71
C PHE A 29 -8.21 3.23 -3.97
N GLN A 30 -8.81 3.13 -5.15
CA GLN A 30 -10.01 3.91 -5.51
C GLN A 30 -11.34 3.21 -5.18
N GLU A 31 -11.29 1.95 -4.77
CA GLU A 31 -12.47 1.14 -4.51
C GLU A 31 -13.11 1.45 -3.14
N PRO A 32 -14.43 1.29 -2.98
CA PRO A 32 -15.09 1.44 -1.68
C PRO A 32 -14.62 0.41 -0.64
N ALA A 33 -14.82 0.73 0.64
CA ALA A 33 -14.66 -0.24 1.73
C ALA A 33 -15.53 -1.50 1.50
N GLY A 34 -15.03 -2.68 1.87
CA GLY A 34 -15.73 -3.95 1.63
C GLY A 34 -15.47 -4.56 0.25
N THR A 35 -14.70 -3.89 -0.62
CA THR A 35 -14.40 -4.38 -1.96
C THR A 35 -12.92 -4.72 -2.12
N PRO A 36 -12.57 -5.79 -2.86
CA PRO A 36 -11.17 -6.09 -3.18
C PRO A 36 -10.50 -4.92 -3.89
N ARG A 37 -9.24 -4.62 -3.53
CA ARG A 37 -8.43 -3.62 -4.24
C ARG A 37 -7.67 -4.29 -5.36
N ILE A 38 -8.04 -3.99 -6.59
CA ILE A 38 -7.49 -4.67 -7.76
C ILE A 38 -6.31 -3.85 -8.29
N ALA A 39 -5.13 -4.48 -8.37
CA ALA A 39 -3.97 -3.82 -8.94
C ALA A 39 -4.18 -3.46 -10.41
N GLN A 40 -3.57 -2.37 -10.82
CA GLN A 40 -3.36 -1.98 -12.20
C GLN A 40 -1.95 -2.38 -12.66
N GLY A 41 -1.74 -2.42 -13.98
CA GLY A 41 -0.48 -2.81 -14.60
C GLY A 41 -0.49 -4.27 -15.09
N PRO A 42 0.70 -4.89 -15.29
CA PRO A 42 0.81 -6.22 -15.91
C PRO A 42 0.13 -7.34 -15.12
N HIS A 43 0.06 -7.24 -13.80
CA HIS A 43 -0.57 -8.24 -12.95
C HIS A 43 -1.63 -7.62 -12.03
N ALA A 44 -2.90 -7.93 -12.28
CA ALA A 44 -4.06 -7.41 -11.57
C ALA A 44 -4.41 -8.21 -10.31
N TYR A 45 -3.48 -8.26 -9.34
CA TYR A 45 -3.70 -8.98 -8.09
C TYR A 45 -4.69 -8.26 -7.17
N ALA A 46 -5.56 -9.04 -6.53
CA ALA A 46 -6.52 -8.54 -5.57
C ALA A 46 -5.93 -8.49 -4.16
N LEU A 47 -6.09 -7.34 -3.50
CA LEU A 47 -5.94 -7.23 -2.05
C LEU A 47 -7.31 -7.34 -1.39
N LEU A 48 -7.39 -8.23 -0.41
CA LEU A 48 -8.59 -8.53 0.35
C LEU A 48 -8.47 -7.92 1.74
N GLU A 49 -9.54 -7.30 2.21
CA GLU A 49 -9.62 -6.75 3.56
C GLU A 49 -9.54 -7.88 4.62
N ARG A 50 -8.86 -7.59 5.72
CA ARG A 50 -8.70 -8.46 6.87
C ARG A 50 -8.88 -7.63 8.14
N ASP A 51 -9.49 -8.24 9.14
CA ASP A 51 -9.75 -7.63 10.46
C ASP A 51 -10.57 -6.33 10.43
N GLY A 52 -11.34 -6.14 9.36
CA GLY A 52 -12.28 -5.03 9.19
C GLY A 52 -12.16 -4.36 7.83
N PRO A 53 -13.08 -3.44 7.51
CA PRO A 53 -13.04 -2.67 6.27
C PRO A 53 -11.90 -1.65 6.26
N VAL A 54 -11.36 -1.36 5.07
CA VAL A 54 -10.36 -0.31 4.83
C VAL A 54 -11.04 0.85 4.13
N GLU A 55 -11.12 1.98 4.83
CA GLU A 55 -11.85 3.16 4.40
C GLU A 55 -11.21 3.81 3.16
N LEU A 56 -12.05 4.24 2.22
CA LEU A 56 -11.67 5.13 1.12
C LEU A 56 -11.84 6.58 1.58
N ILE A 57 -10.75 7.34 1.63
CA ILE A 57 -10.79 8.78 1.95
C ILE A 57 -10.43 9.63 0.73
N ALA A 58 -11.01 10.83 0.61
CA ALA A 58 -10.77 11.75 -0.50
C ALA A 58 -9.44 12.53 -0.37
N ASP A 59 -8.32 11.82 -0.22
CA ASP A 59 -6.96 12.38 -0.11
C ASP A 59 -5.96 11.54 -0.95
N GLY A 60 -6.25 11.38 -2.23
CA GLY A 60 -5.48 10.57 -3.17
C GLY A 60 -4.34 11.31 -3.90
N VAL A 61 -3.23 10.61 -4.14
CA VAL A 61 -2.10 11.10 -4.97
C VAL A 61 -2.26 10.70 -6.44
N PHE A 62 -2.78 9.50 -6.71
CA PHE A 62 -2.95 8.91 -8.05
C PHE A 62 -4.41 8.79 -8.51
N GLY A 63 -5.31 9.47 -7.81
CA GLY A 63 -6.75 9.43 -8.01
C GLY A 63 -7.43 10.33 -6.98
N PRO A 64 -8.78 10.40 -6.97
CA PRO A 64 -9.50 11.15 -5.94
C PRO A 64 -9.31 10.59 -4.53
N GLY A 65 -9.04 9.29 -4.38
CA GLY A 65 -9.02 8.62 -3.08
C GLY A 65 -7.70 7.98 -2.64
N SER A 66 -7.63 7.61 -1.37
CA SER A 66 -6.58 6.77 -0.77
C SER A 66 -7.17 5.83 0.29
N ALA A 67 -6.48 4.73 0.59
CA ALA A 67 -6.85 3.83 1.68
C ALA A 67 -6.42 4.43 3.04
N ARG A 68 -7.35 4.51 3.98
CA ARG A 68 -7.09 4.85 5.38
C ARG A 68 -7.07 3.57 6.21
N PHE A 69 -5.95 3.34 6.88
CA PHE A 69 -5.78 2.25 7.82
C PHE A 69 -5.95 2.78 9.25
N GLY A 70 -6.83 2.14 10.02
CA GLY A 70 -6.95 2.34 11.46
C GLY A 70 -6.22 1.23 12.23
N ASP A 71 -6.52 1.11 13.51
CA ASP A 71 -5.95 0.05 14.36
C ASP A 71 -6.62 -1.29 14.04
N GLY A 72 -5.87 -2.22 13.41
CA GLY A 72 -6.32 -3.58 13.13
C GLY A 72 -6.48 -3.90 11.64
N PRO A 73 -7.35 -3.20 10.88
CA PRO A 73 -7.61 -3.55 9.49
C PRO A 73 -6.37 -3.50 8.60
N TRP A 74 -6.25 -4.49 7.72
CA TRP A 74 -5.15 -4.56 6.74
C TRP A 74 -5.60 -5.21 5.43
N LEU A 75 -4.73 -5.13 4.43
CA LEU A 75 -4.97 -5.66 3.10
C LEU A 75 -4.04 -6.84 2.81
N CYS A 76 -4.63 -7.94 2.33
CA CYS A 76 -3.96 -9.21 2.12
C CYS A 76 -4.12 -9.73 0.70
N ALA A 77 -3.02 -10.12 0.07
CA ALA A 77 -3.01 -10.92 -1.14
C ALA A 77 -2.52 -12.33 -0.79
N PRO A 78 -3.30 -13.40 -1.01
CA PRO A 78 -2.81 -14.77 -0.82
C PRO A 78 -1.59 -15.02 -1.71
N ARG A 79 -0.52 -15.57 -1.14
CA ARG A 79 0.75 -15.81 -1.85
C ARG A 79 0.56 -16.63 -3.13
N ALA A 80 -0.28 -17.66 -3.08
CA ALA A 80 -0.54 -18.55 -4.21
C ALA A 80 -1.14 -17.80 -5.42
N ASP A 81 -1.85 -16.71 -5.16
CA ASP A 81 -2.54 -15.93 -6.19
C ASP A 81 -1.63 -14.85 -6.79
N CYS A 82 -0.44 -14.65 -6.23
CA CYS A 82 0.49 -13.56 -6.57
C CYS A 82 1.88 -14.05 -7.00
N PRO A 83 2.01 -14.94 -8.00
CA PRO A 83 3.30 -15.55 -8.35
C PRO A 83 4.35 -14.54 -8.83
N ALA A 84 3.98 -13.47 -9.51
CA ALA A 84 4.94 -12.46 -9.99
C ALA A 84 5.52 -11.60 -8.85
N LEU A 85 4.85 -11.53 -7.69
CA LEU A 85 5.36 -10.87 -6.49
C LEU A 85 6.26 -11.80 -5.66
N ASN A 86 6.35 -13.08 -5.99
CA ASN A 86 7.18 -14.04 -5.27
C ASN A 86 8.67 -13.92 -5.66
N LEU A 87 9.26 -12.76 -5.42
CA LEU A 87 10.67 -12.45 -5.70
C LEU A 87 11.56 -12.95 -4.55
N HIS A 88 12.60 -13.73 -4.87
CA HIS A 88 13.50 -14.34 -3.89
C HIS A 88 14.82 -14.82 -4.52
N GLY A 89 15.79 -15.12 -3.65
CA GLY A 89 17.11 -15.62 -4.05
C GLY A 89 18.18 -14.52 -4.02
N PRO A 90 19.47 -14.90 -4.13
CA PRO A 90 20.60 -13.99 -3.91
C PRO A 90 20.72 -12.88 -4.97
N ALA A 91 20.11 -13.07 -6.14
CA ALA A 91 20.12 -12.10 -7.24
C ALA A 91 18.80 -11.33 -7.37
N ALA A 92 17.84 -11.52 -6.46
CA ALA A 92 16.56 -10.84 -6.52
C ALA A 92 16.75 -9.33 -6.34
N GLN A 93 16.19 -8.56 -7.28
CA GLN A 93 16.13 -7.11 -7.22
C GLN A 93 14.66 -6.72 -7.18
N MET A 94 14.31 -5.85 -6.24
CA MET A 94 12.95 -5.34 -6.13
C MET A 94 12.97 -3.87 -5.74
N THR A 95 11.87 -3.20 -6.03
CA THR A 95 11.58 -1.88 -5.49
C THR A 95 10.13 -1.87 -5.04
N VAL A 96 9.90 -1.48 -3.79
CA VAL A 96 8.57 -1.18 -3.26
C VAL A 96 8.50 0.32 -3.05
N VAL A 97 7.47 0.97 -3.60
CA VAL A 97 7.24 2.40 -3.45
C VAL A 97 5.83 2.59 -2.87
N ALA A 98 5.73 3.42 -1.84
CA ALA A 98 4.47 3.74 -1.20
C ALA A 98 4.40 5.24 -0.91
N TRP A 99 3.21 5.82 -1.08
CA TRP A 99 2.89 7.18 -0.65
C TRP A 99 2.11 7.09 0.65
N ILE A 100 2.72 7.56 1.73
CA ILE A 100 2.20 7.37 3.08
C ILE A 100 2.02 8.73 3.74
N LYS A 101 0.83 8.95 4.28
CA LYS A 101 0.53 10.05 5.20
C LYS A 101 0.29 9.44 6.58
N ARG A 102 1.20 9.72 7.51
CA ARG A 102 1.12 9.18 8.88
C ARG A 102 0.30 10.12 9.75
N ASP A 103 -0.67 9.55 10.46
CA ASP A 103 -1.23 10.21 11.63
C ASP A 103 -0.20 10.14 12.78
N PRO A 104 -0.24 11.07 13.76
CA PRO A 104 0.65 11.03 14.91
C PRO A 104 0.55 9.68 15.62
N THR A 105 1.69 9.03 15.83
CA THR A 105 1.72 7.76 16.56
C THR A 105 1.50 8.02 18.05
N PRO A 106 0.51 7.37 18.70
CA PRO A 106 0.31 7.45 20.13
C PRO A 106 1.57 7.03 20.92
N PRO A 107 1.84 7.60 22.11
CA PRO A 107 3.06 7.30 22.88
C PRO A 107 3.26 5.82 23.21
N ASP A 108 2.17 5.08 23.41
CA ASP A 108 2.13 3.64 23.69
C ASP A 108 2.47 2.77 22.46
N LEU A 109 2.40 3.33 21.25
CA LEU A 109 2.78 2.69 19.99
C LEU A 109 4.07 3.25 19.39
N ALA A 110 4.77 4.16 20.09
CA ALA A 110 5.95 4.85 19.57
C ALA A 110 7.10 3.92 19.17
N TRP A 111 7.14 2.70 19.73
CA TRP A 111 8.17 1.69 19.48
C TRP A 111 7.65 0.45 18.73
N SER A 112 6.43 0.49 18.21
CA SER A 112 5.87 -0.64 17.46
C SER A 112 6.45 -0.70 16.04
N CYS A 113 6.65 -1.91 15.55
CA CYS A 113 7.04 -2.15 14.17
C CYS A 113 5.85 -1.84 13.25
N GLN A 114 5.99 -0.89 12.33
CA GLN A 114 4.93 -0.44 11.44
C GLN A 114 5.20 -0.95 10.01
N ALA A 115 4.78 -2.19 9.74
CA ALA A 115 4.86 -2.78 8.41
C ALA A 115 3.90 -2.07 7.44
N VAL A 116 4.39 -1.75 6.25
CA VAL A 116 3.60 -1.08 5.20
C VAL A 116 3.14 -2.10 4.16
N ALA A 117 4.09 -2.81 3.56
CA ALA A 117 3.82 -3.75 2.47
C ALA A 117 4.98 -4.72 2.31
N GLY A 118 4.67 -5.98 2.03
CA GLY A 118 5.69 -6.99 1.81
C GLY A 118 5.10 -8.36 1.54
N MET A 119 5.92 -9.25 0.97
CA MET A 119 5.65 -10.68 1.05
C MET A 119 6.32 -11.21 2.32
N TRP A 120 5.59 -11.14 3.43
CA TRP A 120 6.09 -11.38 4.77
C TRP A 120 5.20 -12.35 5.53
N ASN A 121 5.83 -13.30 6.22
CA ASN A 121 5.20 -14.12 7.24
C ASN A 121 6.17 -14.23 8.42
N GLU A 122 5.78 -13.68 9.57
CA GLU A 122 6.59 -13.61 10.80
C GLU A 122 7.03 -15.01 11.28
N HIS A 123 6.15 -16.00 11.11
CA HIS A 123 6.31 -17.38 11.54
C HIS A 123 6.72 -18.32 10.39
N GLY A 124 7.00 -17.76 9.21
CA GLY A 124 7.29 -18.52 7.99
C GLY A 124 8.44 -17.91 7.20
N ARG A 125 8.23 -17.73 5.89
CA ARG A 125 9.25 -17.14 5.02
C ARG A 125 9.14 -15.62 5.03
N ARG A 126 10.17 -15.01 5.60
CA ARG A 126 10.47 -13.58 5.49
C ARG A 126 11.20 -13.36 4.17
N GLN A 127 10.54 -12.77 3.18
CA GLN A 127 11.18 -12.47 1.89
C GLN A 127 11.55 -11.01 1.82
N TYR A 128 10.55 -10.14 1.93
CA TYR A 128 10.76 -8.71 1.92
C TYR A 128 9.59 -7.98 2.56
N CYS A 129 9.88 -6.83 3.16
CA CYS A 129 8.88 -5.94 3.72
C CYS A 129 9.43 -4.52 3.81
N LEU A 130 8.58 -3.54 3.54
CA LEU A 130 8.81 -2.13 3.78
C LEU A 130 8.25 -1.77 5.15
N PHE A 131 9.07 -1.13 5.99
CA PHE A 131 8.71 -0.67 7.33
C PHE A 131 8.91 0.86 7.44
N LEU A 132 8.27 1.48 8.45
CA LEU A 132 8.39 2.90 8.82
C LEU A 132 9.26 3.13 10.05
#